data_AF-A0A7W1QRC0-F1
#
_entry.id   AF-A0A7W1QRC0-F1
#
_cell.length_a   1.000
_cell.length_b   1.000
_cell.length_c   1.000
_cell.angle_alpha   90.00
_cell.angle_beta   90.00
_cell.angle_gamma   90.00
#
_symmetry.space_group_name_H-M   'P 1'
#
loop_
_entity.id
_entity.type
_entity.pdbx_description
1 polymer ?
#
loop_
_entity_poly.entity_id
_entity_poly.type
_entity_poly.pdbx_seq_one_letter_code
_entity_poly.pdbx_strand_id
1 'polypeptide(L)'
;MATDDDEKSIDDETQSDEVGPEDEERSAEALVWEWESEEFSPEARAQFWMSVAAYEQAPSTTHFQLLEESGIELPAPESMNDQRLATKLWEVIEGLARLRVFLSQTDHLSDRELYESLRRDVLREAIKDLPLAAASAWHIDLAGSGSDEDTNLYLKYYAGEDIRRQWAADLPDDEMPEHEPPPFDRDRHLPQANGMAQTNVEDGEVM
;
A
#
# COMPACT_ATOMS: atom_id res chain seq x y z
N MET A 1 5.14 -67.94 -36.05
CA MET A 1 3.80 -68.12 -35.45
C MET A 1 3.77 -67.13 -34.31
N ALA A 2 3.04 -66.04 -34.51
CA ALA A 2 3.05 -64.80 -33.73
C ALA A 2 1.88 -64.79 -32.73
N THR A 3 2.07 -64.10 -31.60
CA THR A 3 1.07 -63.48 -30.70
C THR A 3 1.88 -62.49 -29.85
N ASP A 4 2.09 -61.25 -30.28
CA ASP A 4 1.22 -60.06 -30.22
C ASP A 4 0.86 -59.59 -28.81
N ASP A 5 1.24 -58.34 -28.58
CA ASP A 5 1.02 -57.45 -27.46
C ASP A 5 -0.47 -57.26 -27.14
N ASP A 6 -0.80 -57.17 -25.85
CA ASP A 6 -2.08 -56.62 -25.37
C ASP A 6 -1.77 -55.51 -24.35
N GLU A 7 -1.46 -54.32 -24.87
CA GLU A 7 -1.64 -53.06 -24.15
C GLU A 7 -3.14 -52.77 -24.05
N LYS A 8 -3.67 -52.79 -22.83
CA LYS A 8 -5.05 -52.43 -22.56
C LYS A 8 -5.15 -50.91 -22.45
N SER A 9 -5.58 -50.24 -23.52
CA SER A 9 -5.96 -48.83 -23.49
C SER A 9 -7.13 -48.62 -22.53
N ILE A 10 -7.01 -47.64 -21.65
CA ILE A 10 -8.11 -47.09 -20.86
C ILE A 10 -8.45 -45.77 -21.53
N ASP A 11 -9.56 -45.75 -22.25
CA ASP A 11 -10.16 -44.52 -22.77
C ASP A 11 -10.76 -43.76 -21.58
N ASP A 12 -10.12 -42.65 -21.20
CA ASP A 12 -10.64 -41.68 -20.23
C ASP A 12 -11.29 -40.53 -21.02
N GLU A 13 -12.57 -40.68 -21.37
CA GLU A 13 -13.39 -39.57 -21.82
C GLU A 13 -13.77 -38.73 -20.59
N THR A 14 -12.96 -37.71 -20.28
CA THR A 14 -13.30 -36.69 -19.29
C THR A 14 -14.39 -35.79 -19.89
N GLN A 15 -15.64 -36.12 -19.62
CA GLN A 15 -16.79 -35.26 -19.92
C GLN A 15 -16.67 -33.98 -19.08
N SER A 16 -16.29 -32.88 -19.73
CA SER A 16 -16.26 -31.55 -19.10
C SER A 16 -17.68 -31.03 -19.03
N ASP A 17 -18.29 -31.12 -17.84
CA ASP A 17 -19.55 -30.45 -17.56
C ASP A 17 -19.31 -28.93 -17.59
N GLU A 18 -19.94 -28.22 -18.54
CA GLU A 18 -19.99 -26.77 -18.57
C GLU A 18 -20.71 -26.26 -17.31
N VAL A 19 -19.94 -25.68 -16.38
CA VAL A 19 -20.48 -24.96 -15.22
C VAL A 19 -21.12 -23.68 -15.74
N GLY A 20 -22.44 -23.57 -15.58
CA GLY A 20 -23.19 -22.37 -15.98
C GLY A 20 -22.86 -21.17 -15.09
N PRO A 21 -23.05 -19.93 -15.57
CA PRO A 21 -22.74 -18.72 -14.80
C PRO A 21 -23.49 -18.65 -13.46
N GLU A 22 -24.68 -19.24 -13.36
CA GLU A 22 -25.47 -19.31 -12.12
C GLU A 22 -24.84 -20.22 -11.06
N ASP A 23 -24.09 -21.26 -11.45
CA ASP A 23 -23.42 -22.18 -10.52
C ASP A 23 -22.06 -21.64 -10.05
N GLU A 24 -21.40 -20.82 -10.88
CA GLU A 24 -20.25 -19.99 -10.48
C GLU A 24 -20.67 -18.92 -9.47
N GLU A 25 -21.79 -18.23 -9.72
CA GLU A 25 -22.31 -17.19 -8.82
C GLU A 25 -22.73 -17.78 -7.46
N ARG A 26 -23.36 -18.96 -7.46
CA ARG A 26 -23.67 -19.71 -6.23
C ARG A 26 -22.42 -20.24 -5.51
N SER A 27 -21.35 -20.59 -6.24
CA SER A 27 -20.07 -20.98 -5.64
C SER A 27 -19.36 -19.78 -5.01
N ALA A 28 -19.40 -18.62 -5.65
CA ALA A 28 -18.86 -17.38 -5.10
C ALA A 28 -19.64 -16.95 -3.84
N GLU A 29 -20.97 -17.00 -3.87
CA GLU A 29 -21.80 -16.75 -2.67
C GLU A 29 -21.53 -17.78 -1.55
N ALA A 30 -21.34 -19.06 -1.87
CA ALA A 30 -21.05 -20.09 -0.88
C ALA A 30 -19.66 -19.92 -0.25
N LEU A 31 -18.65 -19.53 -1.03
CA LEU A 31 -17.30 -19.24 -0.55
C LEU A 31 -17.28 -18.00 0.35
N VAL A 32 -18.08 -16.97 0.04
CA VAL A 32 -18.23 -15.77 0.86
C VAL A 32 -18.71 -16.11 2.29
N TRP A 33 -19.61 -17.08 2.44
CA TRP A 33 -20.12 -17.49 3.76
C TRP A 33 -19.14 -18.33 4.58
N GLU A 34 -18.13 -18.97 3.98
CA GLU A 34 -17.18 -19.84 4.68
C GLU A 34 -16.13 -19.05 5.51
N TRP A 35 -15.85 -17.80 5.14
CA TRP A 35 -14.85 -16.94 5.80
C TRP A 35 -15.46 -15.90 6.75
N GLU A 36 -16.79 -15.86 6.87
CA GLU A 36 -17.43 -14.94 7.79
C GLU A 36 -17.44 -15.49 9.21
N SER A 37 -16.81 -14.75 10.11
CA SER A 37 -16.90 -15.06 11.53
C SER A 37 -18.34 -14.91 12.02
N GLU A 38 -18.87 -15.97 12.65
CA GLU A 38 -20.17 -15.96 13.34
C GLU A 38 -20.22 -14.96 14.51
N GLU A 39 -19.07 -14.39 14.91
CA GLU A 39 -18.96 -13.40 15.98
C GLU A 39 -19.49 -12.01 15.59
N PHE A 40 -19.64 -11.72 14.29
CA PHE A 40 -20.16 -10.43 13.82
C PHE A 40 -21.68 -10.43 13.70
N SER A 41 -22.31 -9.32 14.10
CA SER A 41 -23.75 -9.15 13.94
C SER A 41 -24.14 -9.17 12.45
N PRO A 42 -25.37 -9.61 12.11
CA PRO A 42 -25.85 -9.55 10.72
C PRO A 42 -25.79 -8.14 10.12
N GLU A 43 -25.98 -7.11 10.95
CA GLU A 43 -25.86 -5.71 10.53
C GLU A 43 -24.40 -5.36 10.17
N ALA A 44 -23.43 -5.77 10.97
CA ALA A 44 -22.01 -5.52 10.69
C ALA A 44 -21.56 -6.22 9.40
N ARG A 45 -22.01 -7.45 9.16
CA ARG A 45 -21.75 -8.20 7.92
C ARG A 45 -22.36 -7.50 6.70
N ALA A 46 -23.61 -7.06 6.80
CA ALA A 46 -24.24 -6.30 5.73
C ALA A 46 -23.50 -4.98 5.42
N GLN A 47 -23.08 -4.25 6.46
CA GLN A 47 -22.29 -3.02 6.29
C GLN A 47 -20.94 -3.28 5.63
N PHE A 48 -20.27 -4.38 5.99
CA PHE A 48 -19.02 -4.81 5.35
C PHE A 48 -19.21 -5.03 3.84
N TRP A 49 -20.18 -5.87 3.45
CA TRP A 49 -20.44 -6.16 2.03
C TRP A 49 -20.90 -4.94 1.24
N MET A 50 -21.70 -4.06 1.84
CA MET A 50 -22.03 -2.77 1.23
C MET A 50 -20.77 -1.93 0.96
N SER A 51 -19.80 -1.95 1.86
CA SER A 51 -18.53 -1.22 1.70
C SER A 51 -17.66 -1.84 0.61
N VAL A 52 -17.59 -3.18 0.53
CA VAL A 52 -16.89 -3.91 -0.54
C VAL A 52 -17.52 -3.57 -1.90
N ALA A 53 -18.84 -3.70 -2.04
CA ALA A 53 -19.53 -3.40 -3.28
C ALA A 53 -19.35 -1.94 -3.72
N ALA A 54 -19.39 -1.00 -2.76
CA ALA A 54 -19.11 0.41 -3.04
C ALA A 54 -17.68 0.62 -3.56
N TYR A 55 -16.68 -0.05 -2.95
CA TYR A 55 -15.28 -0.01 -3.38
C TYR A 55 -15.06 -0.57 -4.78
N GLU A 56 -15.64 -1.73 -5.08
CA GLU A 56 -15.50 -2.39 -6.38
C GLU A 56 -16.10 -1.54 -7.50
N GLN A 57 -17.29 -0.98 -7.27
CA GLN A 57 -18.04 -0.19 -8.25
C GLN A 57 -17.55 1.26 -8.37
N ALA A 58 -16.77 1.76 -7.40
CA ALA A 58 -16.27 3.12 -7.45
C ALA A 58 -15.38 3.37 -8.67
N PRO A 59 -15.48 4.56 -9.30
CA PRO A 59 -14.59 4.94 -10.38
C PRO A 59 -13.15 5.03 -9.87
N SER A 60 -12.19 4.86 -10.79
CA SER A 60 -10.78 5.05 -10.47
C SER A 60 -10.37 6.51 -10.66
N THR A 61 -9.51 6.99 -9.78
CA THR A 61 -8.86 8.32 -9.84
C THR A 61 -7.40 8.18 -9.41
N THR A 62 -6.71 9.30 -9.19
CA THR A 62 -5.35 9.36 -8.65
C THR A 62 -5.25 10.52 -7.65
N HIS A 63 -4.34 10.44 -6.67
CA HIS A 63 -4.08 11.57 -5.77
C HIS A 63 -3.63 12.83 -6.54
N PHE A 64 -2.94 12.65 -7.67
CA PHE A 64 -2.56 13.73 -8.58
C PHE A 64 -3.78 14.48 -9.12
N GLN A 65 -4.78 13.75 -9.64
CA GLN A 65 -6.02 14.34 -10.15
C GLN A 65 -6.82 15.02 -9.05
N LEU A 66 -6.96 14.38 -7.88
CA LEU A 66 -7.68 14.96 -6.73
C LEU A 66 -7.02 16.26 -6.25
N LEU A 67 -5.69 16.35 -6.27
CA LEU A 67 -4.97 17.58 -5.96
C LEU A 67 -5.24 18.67 -7.01
N GLU A 68 -5.18 18.36 -8.30
CA GLU A 68 -5.50 19.31 -9.37
C GLU A 68 -6.94 19.84 -9.27
N GLU A 69 -7.91 18.96 -9.00
CA GLU A 69 -9.31 19.33 -8.78
C GLU A 69 -9.51 20.20 -7.54
N SER A 70 -8.66 20.03 -6.52
CA SER A 70 -8.62 20.90 -5.33
C SER A 70 -7.92 22.25 -5.59
N GLY A 71 -7.39 22.47 -6.79
CA GLY A 71 -6.69 23.68 -7.20
C GLY A 71 -5.18 23.68 -6.89
N ILE A 72 -4.61 22.53 -6.54
CA ILE A 72 -3.17 22.36 -6.29
C ILE A 72 -2.51 21.80 -7.55
N GLU A 73 -1.87 22.68 -8.30
CA GLU A 73 -1.11 22.28 -9.49
C GLU A 73 0.28 21.74 -9.11
N LEU A 74 0.71 20.68 -9.81
CA LEU A 74 2.04 20.08 -9.70
C LEU A 74 2.90 20.37 -10.95
N PRO A 75 3.49 21.58 -11.07
CA PRO A 75 4.33 21.96 -12.21
C PRO A 75 5.58 21.07 -12.35
N ALA A 76 6.18 21.05 -13.54
CA ALA A 76 7.38 20.28 -13.82
C ALA A 76 8.55 20.72 -12.88
N PRO A 77 9.29 19.78 -12.27
CA PRO A 77 10.40 20.07 -11.34
C PRO A 77 11.46 21.01 -11.93
N GLU A 78 11.72 20.90 -13.24
CA GLU A 78 12.73 21.67 -13.98
C GLU A 78 12.30 23.13 -14.21
N SER A 79 11.00 23.43 -14.05
CA SER A 79 10.47 24.79 -14.14
C SER A 79 10.68 25.61 -12.86
N MET A 80 11.19 24.98 -11.79
CA MET A 80 11.36 25.58 -10.47
C MET A 80 12.79 25.39 -9.96
N ASN A 81 13.32 26.43 -9.30
CA ASN A 81 14.51 26.30 -8.48
C ASN A 81 14.17 25.63 -7.14
N ASP A 82 15.19 25.23 -6.38
CA ASP A 82 15.00 24.43 -5.16
C ASP A 82 14.17 25.14 -4.09
N GLN A 83 14.31 26.47 -3.95
CA GLN A 83 13.51 27.23 -2.98
C GLN A 83 12.01 27.24 -3.33
N ARG A 84 11.66 27.44 -4.61
CA ARG A 84 10.26 27.40 -5.06
C ARG A 84 9.72 25.97 -5.02
N LEU A 85 10.55 24.99 -5.35
CA LEU A 85 10.20 23.58 -5.28
C LEU A 85 9.89 23.16 -3.85
N ALA A 86 10.74 23.49 -2.87
CA ALA A 86 10.50 23.20 -1.46
C ALA A 86 9.16 23.79 -0.97
N THR A 87 8.86 25.04 -1.38
CA THR A 87 7.57 25.67 -1.05
C THR A 87 6.40 24.91 -1.69
N LYS A 88 6.52 24.53 -2.96
CA LYS A 88 5.49 23.78 -3.68
C LYS A 88 5.32 22.35 -3.12
N LEU A 89 6.40 21.70 -2.68
CA LEU A 89 6.36 20.41 -2.02
C LEU A 89 5.51 20.47 -0.75
N TRP A 90 5.71 21.48 0.10
CA TRP A 90 4.88 21.65 1.31
C TRP A 90 3.40 21.93 0.98
N GLU A 91 3.12 22.71 -0.06
CA GLU A 91 1.74 22.91 -0.54
C GLU A 91 1.08 21.58 -0.96
N VAL A 92 1.83 20.70 -1.64
CA VAL A 92 1.36 19.34 -2.00
C VAL A 92 1.15 18.48 -0.76
N ILE A 93 2.08 18.47 0.19
CA ILE A 93 1.98 17.71 1.46
C ILE A 93 0.74 18.15 2.25
N GLU A 94 0.50 19.45 2.37
CA GLU A 94 -0.69 19.98 3.05
C GLU A 94 -1.98 19.66 2.28
N GLY A 95 -1.94 19.69 0.94
CA GLY A 95 -3.04 19.26 0.08
C GLY A 95 -3.43 17.81 0.31
N LEU A 96 -2.44 16.91 0.32
CA LEU A 96 -2.63 15.49 0.63
C LEU A 96 -3.23 15.30 2.02
N ALA A 97 -2.74 16.03 3.02
CA ALA A 97 -3.28 15.94 4.37
C ALA A 97 -4.76 16.36 4.45
N ARG A 98 -5.21 17.34 3.64
CA ARG A 98 -6.63 17.71 3.54
C ARG A 98 -7.48 16.61 2.90
N LEU A 99 -6.89 15.82 2.01
CA LEU A 99 -7.48 14.59 1.46
C LEU A 99 -7.36 13.39 2.41
N ARG A 100 -6.81 13.58 3.62
CA ARG A 100 -6.49 12.53 4.61
C ARG A 100 -5.49 11.48 4.09
N VAL A 101 -4.54 11.94 3.29
CA VAL A 101 -3.41 11.18 2.76
C VAL A 101 -2.14 11.70 3.42
N PHE A 102 -1.39 10.83 4.09
CA PHE A 102 -0.22 11.21 4.89
C PHE A 102 1.03 10.49 4.37
N LEU A 103 2.14 11.20 4.32
CA LEU A 103 3.43 10.63 3.91
C LEU A 103 4.23 10.18 5.13
N SER A 104 5.09 9.19 4.95
CA SER A 104 6.07 8.73 5.94
C SER A 104 7.35 8.24 5.25
N GLN A 105 8.45 8.17 6.02
CA GLN A 105 9.75 7.68 5.58
C GLN A 105 10.31 8.49 4.41
N THR A 106 10.27 9.82 4.51
CA THR A 106 10.65 10.72 3.41
C THR A 106 12.06 11.30 3.56
N ASP A 107 12.65 11.21 4.75
CA ASP A 107 13.92 11.83 5.12
C ASP A 107 15.16 11.36 4.33
N HIS A 108 15.07 10.25 3.60
CA HIS A 108 16.12 9.76 2.70
C HIS A 108 16.18 10.52 1.37
N LEU A 109 15.15 11.31 1.03
CA LEU A 109 15.04 12.07 -0.21
C LEU A 109 15.22 13.57 0.06
N SER A 110 15.96 14.25 -0.81
CA SER A 110 15.91 15.71 -0.87
C SER A 110 14.53 16.19 -1.31
N ASP A 111 14.22 17.47 -1.08
CA ASP A 111 12.94 18.03 -1.49
C ASP A 111 12.67 17.87 -2.99
N ARG A 112 13.73 17.99 -3.81
CA ARG A 112 13.65 17.78 -5.25
C ARG A 112 13.32 16.34 -5.60
N GLU A 113 14.05 15.38 -5.03
CA GLU A 113 13.82 13.96 -5.26
C GLU A 113 12.43 13.52 -4.80
N LEU A 114 11.99 13.97 -3.61
CA LEU A 114 10.66 13.69 -3.11
C LEU A 114 9.59 14.28 -4.03
N TYR A 115 9.70 15.54 -4.42
CA TYR A 115 8.74 16.16 -5.33
C TYR A 115 8.67 15.47 -6.69
N GLU A 116 9.84 15.09 -7.25
CA GLU A 116 9.95 14.34 -8.50
C GLU A 116 9.26 12.98 -8.40
N SER A 117 9.54 12.22 -7.34
CA SER A 117 8.93 10.92 -7.06
C SER A 117 7.40 11.03 -6.92
N LEU A 118 6.94 11.98 -6.10
CA LEU A 118 5.51 12.24 -5.90
C LEU A 118 4.80 12.55 -7.22
N ARG A 119 5.35 13.47 -8.01
CA ARG A 119 4.73 13.95 -9.24
C ARG A 119 4.73 12.89 -10.36
N ARG A 120 5.83 12.14 -10.48
CA ARG A 120 6.06 11.21 -11.59
C ARG A 120 5.33 9.89 -11.37
N ASP A 121 5.39 9.34 -10.16
CA ASP A 121 5.00 7.96 -9.91
C ASP A 121 3.94 7.88 -8.80
N VAL A 122 4.29 8.26 -7.57
CA VAL A 122 3.51 7.95 -6.36
C VAL A 122 2.08 8.50 -6.43
N LEU A 123 1.91 9.77 -6.84
CA LEU A 123 0.59 10.38 -6.89
C LEU A 123 -0.24 9.95 -8.11
N ARG A 124 0.37 9.21 -9.05
CA ARG A 124 -0.29 8.70 -10.26
C ARG A 124 -0.81 7.27 -10.11
N GLU A 125 -0.57 6.65 -8.98
CA GLU A 125 -1.14 5.34 -8.68
C GLU A 125 -2.67 5.40 -8.68
N ALA A 126 -3.29 4.40 -9.30
CA ALA A 126 -4.73 4.31 -9.42
C ALA A 126 -5.35 3.96 -8.08
N ILE A 127 -6.26 4.81 -7.61
CA ILE A 127 -7.03 4.61 -6.38
C ILE A 127 -8.53 4.61 -6.70
N LYS A 128 -9.34 4.13 -5.76
CA LYS A 128 -10.80 4.28 -5.84
C LYS A 128 -11.21 5.67 -5.38
N ASP A 129 -12.02 6.35 -6.17
CA ASP A 129 -12.62 7.64 -5.81
C ASP A 129 -13.79 7.41 -4.85
N LEU A 130 -13.44 7.28 -3.57
CA LEU A 130 -14.40 7.15 -2.49
C LEU A 130 -14.05 8.10 -1.35
N PRO A 131 -15.06 8.75 -0.74
CA PRO A 131 -14.81 9.56 0.44
C PRO A 131 -14.30 8.67 1.57
N LEU A 132 -13.14 9.03 2.12
CA LEU A 132 -12.65 8.41 3.34
C LEU A 132 -13.58 8.73 4.51
N ALA A 133 -13.91 7.71 5.30
CA ALA A 133 -14.58 7.92 6.58
C ALA A 133 -13.72 8.80 7.48
N ALA A 134 -14.34 9.57 8.37
CA ALA A 134 -13.63 10.53 9.23
C ALA A 134 -12.54 9.88 10.11
N ALA A 135 -12.71 8.59 10.45
CA ALA A 135 -11.76 7.81 11.24
C ALA A 135 -10.69 7.08 10.40
N SER A 136 -10.77 7.17 9.07
CA SER A 136 -9.85 6.49 8.14
C SER A 136 -8.84 7.47 7.58
N ALA A 137 -7.69 6.97 7.15
CA ALA A 137 -6.66 7.76 6.47
C ALA A 137 -5.90 6.86 5.51
N TRP A 138 -5.38 7.45 4.43
CA TRP A 138 -4.38 6.80 3.60
C TRP A 138 -2.98 7.17 4.09
N HIS A 139 -2.10 6.18 4.12
CA HIS A 139 -0.68 6.38 4.41
C HIS A 139 0.14 5.93 3.21
N ILE A 140 1.06 6.77 2.78
CA ILE A 140 2.00 6.48 1.70
C ILE A 140 3.39 6.40 2.35
N ASP A 141 3.95 5.20 2.33
CA ASP A 141 5.31 4.92 2.78
C ASP A 141 6.27 5.00 1.60
N LEU A 142 7.22 5.94 1.65
CA LEU A 142 8.20 6.18 0.58
C LEU A 142 9.36 5.17 0.61
N ALA A 143 9.43 4.30 1.61
CA ALA A 143 10.37 3.18 1.69
C ALA A 143 9.62 1.82 1.81
N GLY A 144 8.34 1.78 1.43
CA GLY A 144 7.43 0.69 1.74
C GLY A 144 6.95 -0.15 0.55
N SER A 145 7.59 -0.08 -0.63
CA SER A 145 7.12 -0.87 -1.79
C SER A 145 7.27 -2.38 -1.61
N GLY A 146 8.08 -2.82 -0.64
CA GLY A 146 8.44 -4.22 -0.45
C GLY A 146 9.46 -4.76 -1.45
N SER A 147 10.06 -3.89 -2.28
CA SER A 147 11.22 -4.25 -3.10
C SER A 147 12.48 -4.43 -2.24
N ASP A 148 13.48 -5.17 -2.74
CA ASP A 148 14.75 -5.35 -2.06
C ASP A 148 15.46 -4.00 -1.81
N GLU A 149 15.33 -3.06 -2.76
CA GLU A 149 15.91 -1.71 -2.65
C GLU A 149 15.26 -0.92 -1.52
N ASP A 150 13.93 -0.85 -1.47
CA ASP A 150 13.20 -0.17 -0.40
C ASP A 150 13.37 -0.86 0.96
N THR A 151 13.47 -2.18 0.97
CA THR A 151 13.75 -2.95 2.19
C THR A 151 15.13 -2.59 2.73
N ASN A 152 16.14 -2.54 1.87
CA ASN A 152 17.49 -2.13 2.27
C ASN A 152 17.50 -0.68 2.76
N LEU A 153 16.78 0.21 2.07
CA LEU A 153 16.60 1.60 2.43
C LEU A 153 15.94 1.75 3.82
N TYR A 154 14.87 1.00 4.08
CA TYR A 154 14.18 0.98 5.36
C TYR A 154 15.09 0.48 6.49
N LEU A 155 15.77 -0.64 6.27
CA LEU A 155 16.73 -1.19 7.25
C LEU A 155 17.86 -0.21 7.53
N LYS A 156 18.33 0.51 6.51
CA LYS A 156 19.41 1.49 6.61
C LYS A 156 19.01 2.73 7.43
N TYR A 157 17.86 3.34 7.14
CA TYR A 157 17.53 4.68 7.65
C TYR A 157 16.49 4.72 8.77
N TYR A 158 15.61 3.72 8.85
CA TYR A 158 14.35 3.84 9.60
C TYR A 158 14.11 2.71 10.59
N ALA A 159 14.63 1.52 10.32
CA ALA A 159 14.47 0.38 11.21
C ALA A 159 15.25 0.57 12.51
N GLY A 160 14.53 0.52 13.63
CA GLY A 160 15.12 0.43 14.95
C GLY A 160 15.97 -0.83 15.14
N GLU A 161 16.82 -0.82 16.16
CA GLU A 161 17.73 -1.94 16.45
C GLU A 161 16.97 -3.24 16.78
N ASP A 162 15.79 -3.15 17.38
CA ASP A 162 14.92 -4.30 17.65
C ASP A 162 14.41 -4.96 16.36
N ILE A 163 13.88 -4.17 15.41
CA ILE A 163 13.44 -4.64 14.11
C ILE A 163 14.62 -5.24 13.33
N ARG A 164 15.78 -4.58 13.34
CA ARG A 164 17.00 -5.07 12.66
C ARG A 164 17.49 -6.40 13.23
N ARG A 165 17.48 -6.57 14.56
CA ARG A 165 17.82 -7.84 15.21
C ARG A 165 16.84 -8.95 14.83
N GLN A 166 15.54 -8.64 14.79
CA GLN A 166 14.51 -9.60 14.39
C GLN A 166 14.70 -10.04 12.94
N TRP A 167 14.95 -9.07 12.04
CA TRP A 167 15.22 -9.35 10.63
C TRP A 167 16.42 -10.28 10.46
N ALA A 168 17.54 -10.01 11.13
CA ALA A 168 18.74 -10.85 11.05
C ALA A 168 18.53 -12.26 11.63
N ALA A 169 17.56 -12.45 12.53
CA ALA A 169 17.20 -13.75 13.07
C ALA A 169 16.29 -14.54 12.13
N ASP A 170 15.32 -13.87 11.51
CA ASP A 170 14.35 -14.47 10.59
C ASP A 170 14.96 -14.78 9.22
N LEU A 171 15.88 -13.92 8.76
CA LEU A 171 16.53 -13.98 7.45
C LEU A 171 18.06 -13.84 7.60
N PRO A 172 18.76 -14.88 8.10
CA PRO A 172 20.19 -14.81 8.42
C PRO A 172 21.09 -14.74 7.18
N ASP A 173 20.57 -15.07 6.00
CA ASP A 173 21.30 -15.02 4.72
C ASP A 173 21.23 -13.63 4.06
N ASP A 174 20.35 -12.74 4.53
CA ASP A 174 20.24 -11.37 4.02
C ASP A 174 21.35 -10.48 4.61
N GLU A 175 22.03 -9.73 3.75
CA GLU A 175 23.06 -8.78 4.19
C GLU A 175 22.40 -7.57 4.88
N MET A 176 22.61 -7.47 6.20
CA MET A 176 22.11 -6.36 6.99
C MET A 176 22.94 -5.09 6.72
N PRO A 177 22.36 -4.04 6.12
CA PRO A 177 23.08 -2.79 5.85
C PRO A 177 23.49 -2.10 7.16
N GLU A 178 24.56 -1.32 7.16
CA GLU A 178 24.88 -0.43 8.29
C GLU A 178 23.73 0.57 8.50
N HIS A 179 23.34 0.80 9.75
CA HIS A 179 22.32 1.79 10.06
C HIS A 179 22.92 3.20 9.99
N GLU A 180 22.26 4.11 9.29
CA GLU A 180 22.67 5.51 9.15
C GLU A 180 21.48 6.42 9.46
N PRO A 181 21.69 7.60 10.09
CA PRO A 181 20.63 8.60 10.16
C PRO A 181 20.29 9.11 8.75
N PRO A 182 19.02 9.37 8.44
CA PRO A 182 18.66 9.90 7.14
C PRO A 182 19.23 11.33 6.94
N PRO A 183 19.49 11.76 5.69
CA PRO A 183 20.10 13.04 5.37
C PRO A 183 19.23 14.27 5.66
N PHE A 184 17.91 14.09 5.79
CA PHE A 184 16.95 15.16 6.09
C PHE A 184 16.15 14.86 7.36
N ASP A 185 15.33 15.82 7.79
CA ASP A 185 14.57 15.76 9.04
C ASP A 185 13.20 16.41 8.84
N ARG A 186 12.49 15.91 7.83
CA ARG A 186 11.16 16.34 7.37
C ARG A 186 10.06 15.57 8.08
N ASP A 187 10.25 14.27 8.33
CA ASP A 187 9.17 13.36 8.77
C ASP A 187 8.50 13.80 10.07
N ARG A 188 9.27 14.30 11.04
CA ARG A 188 8.71 14.83 12.30
C ARG A 188 7.85 16.08 12.14
N HIS A 189 7.93 16.75 10.99
CA HIS A 189 7.17 17.95 10.66
C HIS A 189 5.99 17.67 9.73
N LEU A 190 5.87 16.43 9.22
CA LEU A 190 4.76 16.06 8.35
C LEU A 190 3.42 16.06 9.11
N PRO A 191 2.32 16.47 8.47
CA PRO A 191 0.98 16.30 9.02
C PRO A 191 0.71 14.85 9.42
N GLN A 192 -0.08 14.65 10.48
CA GLN A 192 -0.43 13.31 11.00
C GLN A 192 -1.95 13.14 11.10
N ALA A 193 -2.45 11.94 10.83
CA ALA A 193 -3.88 11.63 10.81
C ALA A 193 -4.62 11.95 12.13
N ASN A 194 -3.93 11.81 13.27
CA ASN A 194 -4.49 12.01 14.61
C ASN A 194 -4.09 13.33 15.28
N GLY A 195 -3.39 14.23 14.58
CA GLY A 195 -2.92 15.50 15.16
C GLY A 195 -1.90 15.36 16.30
N MET A 196 -1.39 14.15 16.56
CA MET A 196 -0.29 13.89 17.48
C MET A 196 0.96 13.54 16.67
N ALA A 197 2.06 14.25 16.93
CA ALA A 197 3.37 13.94 16.38
C ALA A 197 3.71 12.47 16.67
N GLN A 198 4.42 11.80 15.75
CA GLN A 198 4.93 10.47 15.99
C GLN A 198 5.77 10.51 17.27
N THR A 199 5.30 9.81 18.29
CA THR A 199 6.17 9.43 19.39
C THR A 199 7.05 8.36 18.78
N ASN A 200 8.33 8.69 18.59
CA ASN A 200 9.33 7.65 18.47
C ASN A 200 9.07 6.68 19.61
N VAL A 201 8.93 5.39 19.29
CA VAL A 201 8.91 4.34 20.29
C VAL A 201 10.31 4.33 20.90
N GLU A 202 10.57 5.25 21.82
CA GLU A 202 11.73 5.20 22.70
C GLU A 202 11.49 4.03 23.65
N ASP A 203 12.41 3.06 23.56
CA ASP A 203 12.65 1.93 24.45
C ASP A 203 11.70 1.84 25.65
N GLY A 204 10.64 1.04 25.47
CA GLY A 204 9.80 0.57 26.56
C GLY A 204 10.56 -0.44 27.41
N GLU A 205 11.29 0.07 28.40
CA GLU A 205 11.83 -0.65 29.54
C GLU A 205 10.70 -1.46 30.21
N VAL A 206 10.75 -2.79 30.08
CA VAL A 206 9.79 -3.69 30.72
C VAL A 206 10.27 -3.94 32.16
N MET A 207 9.51 -3.46 33.14
CA MET A 207 9.60 -3.94 34.53
C MET A 207 8.89 -5.27 34.71
#